data_AF-A0A1F6D1Q0-F1
#
_entry.id   AF-A0A1F6D1Q0-F1
#
_cell.length_a   1.000
_cell.length_b   1.000
_cell.length_c   1.000
_cell.angle_alpha   90.00
_cell.angle_beta   90.00
_cell.angle_gamma   90.00
#
_symmetry.space_group_name_H-M   'P 1'
#
loop_
_entity.id
_entity.type
_entity.pdbx_description
1 polymer ?
#
loop_
_entity_poly.entity_id
_entity_poly.type
_entity_poly.pdbx_seq_one_letter_code
_entity_poly.pdbx_strand_id
1 'polypeptide(L)'
;MGRRIQLGALPPLPPEEEAGYQKGLATEDIFFEAAGRINRGHQKPLYLTWIDRASPIQDYFGGIDAVAHTDAGRLYIQIKSSEGESQKFLRKLRQGMYGNRPFLIITIHEGVDVEDVIDALLDGLDRLYRMVSQ
;
A
#
# COMPACT_ATOMS: atom_id res chain seq x y z
N MET A 1 22.29 39.89 -5.22
CA MET A 1 23.02 38.60 -5.18
C MET A 1 22.33 37.69 -4.17
N GLY A 2 21.57 36.70 -4.63
CA GLY A 2 20.89 35.72 -3.75
C GLY A 2 21.83 34.58 -3.39
N ARG A 3 21.96 34.24 -2.10
CA ARG A 3 22.72 33.07 -1.65
C ARG A 3 21.94 31.80 -2.04
N ARG A 4 22.52 30.96 -2.90
CA ARG A 4 22.07 29.58 -3.11
C ARG A 4 22.37 28.78 -1.84
N ILE A 5 21.34 28.26 -1.18
CA ILE A 5 21.52 27.21 -0.17
C ILE A 5 21.84 25.93 -0.91
N GLN A 6 23.07 25.44 -0.74
CA GLN A 6 23.50 24.15 -1.25
C GLN A 6 23.01 23.10 -0.25
N LEU A 7 21.91 22.42 -0.56
CA LEU A 7 21.46 21.27 0.22
C LEU A 7 22.53 20.18 0.06
N GLY A 8 23.27 19.90 1.13
CA GLY A 8 24.25 18.80 1.16
C GLY A 8 23.55 17.47 0.91
N ALA A 9 24.24 16.54 0.26
CA ALA A 9 23.74 15.17 0.11
C ALA A 9 23.45 14.58 1.50
N LEU A 10 22.28 13.95 1.65
CA LEU A 10 21.98 13.19 2.87
C LEU A 10 23.00 12.05 3.01
N PRO A 11 23.41 11.70 4.24
CA PRO A 11 24.27 10.54 4.46
C PRO A 11 23.57 9.27 3.96
N PRO A 12 24.33 8.27 3.46
CA PRO A 12 23.76 6.98 3.11
C PRO A 12 23.14 6.31 4.33
N LEU A 13 22.11 5.49 4.10
CA LEU A 13 21.51 4.68 5.16
C LEU A 13 22.51 3.62 5.66
N PRO A 14 22.43 3.20 6.93
CA PRO A 14 23.10 2.00 7.40
C PRO A 14 22.76 0.79 6.52
N PRO A 15 23.68 -0.18 6.30
CA PRO A 15 23.45 -1.31 5.40
C PRO A 15 22.18 -2.12 5.72
N GLU A 16 21.85 -2.30 7.00
CA GLU A 16 20.60 -2.97 7.42
C GLU A 16 19.34 -2.18 7.05
N GLU A 17 19.40 -0.85 7.11
CA GLU A 17 18.28 0.03 6.74
C GLU A 17 18.16 0.11 5.22
N GLU A 18 19.27 0.10 4.49
CA GLU A 18 19.30 0.05 3.03
C GLU A 18 18.72 -1.27 2.52
N ALA A 19 19.07 -2.42 3.12
CA ALA A 19 18.49 -3.71 2.76
C ALA A 19 16.97 -3.76 3.03
N GLY A 20 16.52 -3.22 4.17
CA GLY A 20 15.10 -3.09 4.49
C GLY A 20 14.36 -2.18 3.51
N TYR A 21 14.97 -1.07 3.12
CA TYR A 21 14.42 -0.13 2.15
C TYR A 21 14.28 -0.75 0.76
N GLN A 22 15.32 -1.41 0.26
CA GLN A 22 15.28 -2.11 -1.04
C GLN A 22 14.22 -3.22 -1.06
N LYS A 23 14.08 -3.95 0.06
CA LYS A 23 13.02 -4.94 0.21
C LYS A 23 11.63 -4.30 0.13
N GLY A 24 11.42 -3.17 0.79
CA GLY A 24 10.17 -2.42 0.73
C GLY A 24 9.81 -1.99 -0.69
N LEU A 25 10.78 -1.46 -1.45
CA LEU A 25 10.58 -1.10 -2.86
C LEU A 25 10.18 -2.30 -3.72
N ALA A 26 10.89 -3.42 -3.60
CA ALA A 26 10.56 -4.63 -4.36
C ALA A 26 9.15 -5.17 -4.02
N THR A 27 8.76 -5.10 -2.75
CA THR A 27 7.39 -5.45 -2.29
C THR A 27 6.34 -4.54 -2.92
N GLU A 28 6.57 -3.22 -2.97
CA GLU A 28 5.65 -2.28 -3.62
C GLU A 28 5.58 -2.50 -5.14
N ASP A 29 6.70 -2.78 -5.80
CA ASP A 29 6.72 -3.03 -7.24
C ASP A 29 5.87 -4.24 -7.63
N ILE A 30 6.00 -5.36 -6.91
CA ILE A 30 5.17 -6.55 -7.12
C ILE A 30 3.68 -6.22 -6.92
N PHE A 31 3.35 -5.46 -5.87
CA PHE A 31 1.98 -5.04 -5.62
C PHE A 31 1.42 -4.19 -6.78
N PHE A 32 2.17 -3.20 -7.25
CA PHE A 32 1.70 -2.32 -8.32
C PHE A 32 1.68 -3.01 -9.69
N GLU A 33 2.49 -4.05 -9.88
CA GLU A 33 2.33 -4.94 -11.03
C GLU A 33 0.99 -5.69 -10.96
N ALA A 34 0.67 -6.32 -9.82
CA ALA A 34 -0.62 -7.00 -9.60
C ALA A 34 -1.80 -6.05 -9.80
N ALA A 35 -1.77 -4.87 -9.18
CA ALA A 35 -2.79 -3.83 -9.34
C ALA A 35 -2.93 -3.39 -10.80
N GLY A 36 -1.81 -3.26 -11.53
CA GLY A 36 -1.79 -2.95 -12.95
C GLY A 36 -2.46 -4.04 -13.81
N ARG A 37 -2.25 -5.32 -13.49
CA ARG A 37 -2.92 -6.44 -14.16
C ARG A 37 -4.43 -6.43 -13.88
N ILE A 38 -4.86 -6.21 -12.64
CA ILE A 38 -6.28 -6.07 -12.27
C ILE A 38 -6.94 -4.90 -13.01
N ASN A 39 -6.29 -3.74 -13.05
CA ASN A 39 -6.83 -2.54 -13.70
C ASN A 39 -7.11 -2.75 -15.20
N ARG A 40 -6.29 -3.55 -15.88
CA ARG A 40 -6.40 -3.86 -17.32
C ARG A 40 -7.20 -5.13 -17.62
N GLY A 41 -7.35 -6.03 -16.65
CA GLY A 41 -7.91 -7.36 -16.84
C GLY A 41 -9.42 -7.45 -16.67
N HIS A 42 -9.99 -8.57 -17.15
CA HIS A 42 -11.42 -8.90 -16.99
C HIS A 42 -11.78 -9.45 -15.61
N GLN A 43 -10.78 -9.78 -14.77
CA GLN A 43 -10.97 -10.31 -13.41
C GLN A 43 -11.37 -9.24 -12.40
N LYS A 44 -11.48 -7.97 -12.81
CA LYS A 44 -11.85 -6.87 -11.92
C LYS A 44 -13.33 -6.98 -11.49
N PRO A 45 -13.62 -7.06 -10.18
CA PRO A 45 -14.99 -7.07 -9.68
C PRO A 45 -15.77 -5.82 -10.13
N LEU A 46 -17.08 -5.93 -10.33
CA LEU A 46 -17.91 -4.83 -10.83
C LEU A 46 -17.89 -3.58 -9.93
N TYR A 47 -17.73 -3.77 -8.62
CA TYR A 47 -17.65 -2.66 -7.66
C TYR A 47 -16.32 -1.91 -7.77
N LEU A 48 -15.26 -2.54 -8.30
CA LEU A 48 -13.91 -1.99 -8.32
C LEU A 48 -13.66 -1.23 -9.64
N THR A 49 -13.45 0.07 -9.55
CA THR A 49 -13.17 0.92 -10.71
C THR A 49 -11.70 0.84 -11.10
N TRP A 50 -10.78 1.09 -10.16
CA TRP A 50 -9.32 1.01 -10.37
C TRP A 50 -8.56 1.08 -9.03
N ILE A 51 -7.28 0.71 -9.05
CA ILE A 51 -6.35 0.79 -7.92
C ILE A 51 -5.15 1.65 -8.31
N ASP A 52 -4.72 2.56 -7.42
CA ASP A 52 -3.55 3.41 -7.64
C ASP A 52 -2.67 3.61 -6.42
N ARG A 53 -1.46 4.11 -6.69
CA ARG A 53 -0.55 4.56 -5.64
C ARG A 53 -1.16 5.79 -4.96
N ALA A 54 -1.09 5.83 -3.64
CA ALA A 54 -1.55 6.98 -2.88
C ALA A 54 -0.77 8.24 -3.30
N SER A 55 -1.45 9.39 -3.28
CA SER A 55 -0.75 10.67 -3.50
C SER A 55 0.29 10.92 -2.40
N PRO A 56 1.35 11.71 -2.66
CA PRO A 56 2.38 12.00 -1.64
C PRO A 56 1.82 12.59 -0.34
N ILE A 57 0.70 13.31 -0.41
CA ILE A 57 0.02 13.85 0.78
C ILE A 57 -0.67 12.74 1.57
N GLN A 58 -1.32 11.79 0.90
CA GLN A 58 -1.97 10.65 1.54
C GLN A 58 -0.95 9.69 2.15
N ASP A 59 0.19 9.49 1.51
CA ASP A 59 1.30 8.74 2.07
C ASP A 59 1.88 9.45 3.31
N TYR A 60 2.29 10.71 3.16
CA TYR A 60 2.95 11.46 4.24
C TYR A 60 2.08 11.64 5.50
N PHE A 61 0.80 12.00 5.34
CA PHE A 61 -0.09 12.26 6.48
C PHE A 61 -0.98 11.08 6.84
N GLY A 62 -1.30 10.23 5.87
CA GLY A 62 -2.23 9.13 6.04
C GLY A 62 -1.53 7.78 6.19
N GLY A 63 -0.23 7.70 5.91
CA GLY A 63 0.53 6.45 5.86
C GLY A 63 -0.18 5.41 5.02
N ILE A 64 -0.71 5.82 3.86
CA ILE A 64 -1.46 5.00 2.90
C ILE A 64 -0.52 4.71 1.73
N ASP A 65 -0.37 3.45 1.33
CA ASP A 65 0.49 3.08 0.20
C ASP A 65 -0.29 3.07 -1.12
N ALA A 66 -1.54 2.59 -1.10
CA ALA A 66 -2.42 2.51 -2.27
C ALA A 66 -3.90 2.77 -1.93
N VAL A 67 -4.69 3.11 -2.96
CA VAL A 67 -6.12 3.35 -2.85
C VAL A 67 -6.85 2.53 -3.91
N ALA A 68 -7.88 1.79 -3.49
CA ALA A 68 -8.84 1.17 -4.38
C ALA A 68 -10.10 2.04 -4.45
N HIS A 69 -10.48 2.41 -5.67
CA HIS A 69 -11.66 3.24 -5.94
C HIS A 69 -12.82 2.34 -6.32
N THR A 70 -13.90 2.41 -5.53
CA THR A 70 -15.11 1.62 -5.71
C THR A 70 -16.33 2.51 -5.90
N ASP A 71 -17.46 1.92 -6.27
CA ASP A 71 -18.77 2.56 -6.31
C ASP A 71 -19.28 3.01 -4.92
N ALA A 72 -18.84 2.36 -3.84
CA ALA A 72 -19.13 2.76 -2.45
C ALA A 72 -18.11 3.75 -1.86
N GLY A 73 -17.06 4.13 -2.60
CA GLY A 73 -16.06 5.11 -2.17
C GLY A 73 -14.62 4.58 -2.23
N ARG A 74 -13.76 5.07 -1.34
CA ARG A 74 -12.34 4.73 -1.33
C ARG A 74 -12.04 3.70 -0.25
N LEU A 75 -11.36 2.63 -0.63
CA LEU A 75 -10.75 1.66 0.29
C LEU A 75 -9.25 1.92 0.33
N TYR A 76 -8.67 1.98 1.52
CA TYR A 76 -7.25 2.28 1.70
C TYR A 76 -6.46 0.98 1.84
N ILE A 77 -5.29 0.92 1.23
CA ILE A 77 -4.45 -0.28 1.23
C ILE A 77 -3.08 0.07 1.80
N GLN A 78 -2.61 -0.78 2.72
CA GLN A 78 -1.26 -0.77 3.23
C GLN A 78 -0.51 -2.02 2.78
N ILE A 79 0.68 -1.81 2.23
CA ILE A 79 1.59 -2.83 1.72
C ILE A 79 2.72 -2.99 2.76
N LYS A 80 3.01 -4.23 3.14
CA LYS A 80 4.05 -4.53 4.13
C LYS A 80 4.87 -5.72 3.67
N SER A 81 6.18 -5.69 3.94
CA SER A 81 7.12 -6.73 3.51
C SER A 81 7.20 -7.92 4.48
N SER A 82 6.57 -7.78 5.65
CA SER A 82 6.58 -8.80 6.70
C SER A 82 5.41 -8.66 7.67
N GLU A 83 5.09 -9.78 8.31
CA GLU A 83 4.00 -9.84 9.29
C GLU A 83 4.28 -8.98 10.53
N GLY A 84 5.55 -8.86 10.92
CA GLY A 84 5.96 -7.97 12.01
C GLY A 84 5.63 -6.51 11.73
N GLU A 85 5.77 -6.05 10.48
CA GLU A 85 5.41 -4.69 10.08
C GLU A 85 3.89 -4.51 9.99
N SER A 86 3.16 -5.51 9.49
CA SER A 86 1.69 -5.54 9.48
C SER A 86 1.12 -5.41 10.90
N GLN A 87 1.68 -6.14 11.87
CA GLN A 87 1.28 -6.03 13.27
C GLN A 87 1.60 -4.65 13.88
N LYS A 88 2.72 -4.02 13.50
CA LYS A 88 3.03 -2.65 13.92
C LYS A 88 1.99 -1.66 13.37
N PHE A 89 1.59 -1.80 12.11
CA PHE A 89 0.57 -0.95 11.50
C PHE A 89 -0.82 -1.17 12.14
N LEU A 90 -1.23 -2.42 12.36
CA LEU A 90 -2.46 -2.76 13.07
C LEU A 90 -2.54 -2.13 14.47
N ARG A 91 -1.42 -2.11 15.21
CA ARG A 91 -1.37 -1.43 16.52
C ARG A 91 -1.64 0.06 16.39
N LYS A 92 -1.04 0.73 15.40
CA LYS A 92 -1.29 2.16 15.13
C LYS A 92 -2.75 2.43 14.72
N LEU A 93 -3.36 1.54 13.92
CA LEU A 93 -4.79 1.61 13.59
C LEU A 93 -5.67 1.52 14.84
N ARG A 94 -5.41 0.56 15.73
CA ARG A 94 -6.15 0.38 16.99
C ARG A 94 -5.99 1.56 17.97
N GLN A 95 -4.89 2.31 17.84
CA GLN A 95 -4.66 3.54 18.61
C GLN A 95 -5.37 4.77 18.02
N GLY A 96 -6.11 4.62 16.91
CA GLY A 96 -6.85 5.70 16.28
C GLY A 96 -6.01 6.66 15.44
N MET A 97 -4.75 6.33 15.15
CA MET A 97 -3.82 7.22 14.41
C MET A 97 -4.30 7.57 13.00
N TYR A 98 -5.20 6.78 12.43
CA TYR A 98 -5.68 6.93 11.05
C TYR A 98 -7.19 7.18 10.96
N GLY A 99 -7.86 7.47 12.09
CA GLY A 99 -9.31 7.62 12.18
C GLY A 99 -10.08 6.33 11.84
N ASN A 100 -11.37 6.45 11.54
CA ASN A 100 -12.24 5.31 11.22
C ASN A 100 -12.14 4.87 9.74
N ARG A 101 -10.96 4.97 9.14
CA ARG A 101 -10.77 4.59 7.73
C ARG A 101 -10.71 3.06 7.60
N PRO A 102 -11.40 2.47 6.62
CA PRO A 102 -11.27 1.04 6.31
C PRO A 102 -9.93 0.79 5.60
N PHE A 103 -9.10 -0.06 6.19
CA PHE A 103 -7.81 -0.46 5.61
C PHE A 103 -7.80 -1.94 5.26
N LEU A 104 -7.32 -2.26 4.07
CA LEU A 104 -6.78 -3.56 3.71
C LEU A 104 -5.27 -3.53 4.01
N ILE A 105 -4.76 -4.56 4.67
CA ILE A 105 -3.32 -4.74 4.87
C ILE A 105 -2.92 -5.97 4.07
N ILE A 106 -1.99 -5.80 3.13
CA ILE A 106 -1.39 -6.91 2.39
C ILE A 106 0.07 -7.05 2.84
N THR A 107 0.37 -8.23 3.37
CA THR A 107 1.76 -8.67 3.60
C THR A 107 2.24 -9.42 2.36
N ILE A 108 3.26 -8.89 1.66
CA ILE A 108 3.90 -9.58 0.52
C ILE A 108 5.27 -10.06 0.97
N HIS A 109 5.48 -11.38 0.92
CA HIS A 109 6.76 -11.99 1.23
C HIS A 109 7.66 -12.05 -0.01
N GLU A 110 8.96 -12.23 0.23
CA GLU A 110 9.92 -12.42 -0.85
C GLU A 110 9.61 -13.71 -1.63
N GLY A 111 9.67 -13.63 -2.96
CA GLY A 111 9.43 -14.77 -3.85
C GLY A 111 7.95 -15.12 -4.09
N VAL A 112 7.01 -14.31 -3.59
CA VAL A 112 5.58 -14.47 -3.90
C VAL A 112 5.30 -14.12 -5.36
N ASP A 113 4.48 -14.91 -6.05
CA ASP A 113 4.07 -14.66 -7.42
C ASP A 113 3.05 -13.51 -7.48
N VAL A 114 3.07 -12.75 -8.56
CA VAL A 114 2.12 -11.66 -8.84
C VAL A 114 0.68 -12.20 -8.85
N GLU A 115 0.44 -13.41 -9.34
CA GLU A 115 -0.91 -14.00 -9.37
C GLU A 115 -1.44 -14.29 -7.95
N ASP A 116 -0.59 -14.77 -7.03
CA ASP A 116 -0.98 -14.95 -5.62
C ASP A 116 -1.34 -13.61 -4.96
N VAL A 117 -0.61 -12.54 -5.32
CA VAL A 117 -0.91 -11.18 -4.86
C VAL A 117 -2.24 -10.68 -5.42
N ILE A 118 -2.56 -10.98 -6.69
CA ILE A 118 -3.85 -10.63 -7.29
C ILE A 118 -4.99 -11.32 -6.53
N ASP A 119 -4.89 -12.63 -6.32
CA ASP A 119 -5.94 -13.39 -5.63
C ASP A 119 -6.15 -12.89 -4.19
N ALA A 120 -5.06 -12.67 -3.45
CA ALA A 120 -5.12 -12.12 -2.10
C ALA A 120 -5.71 -10.69 -2.07
N LEU A 121 -5.36 -9.86 -3.05
CA LEU A 121 -5.86 -8.49 -3.18
C LEU A 121 -7.36 -8.46 -3.49
N LEU A 122 -7.83 -9.30 -4.41
CA LEU A 122 -9.25 -9.37 -4.76
C LEU A 122 -10.11 -9.92 -3.62
N ASP A 123 -9.69 -11.00 -2.95
CA ASP A 123 -10.39 -11.54 -1.77
C ASP A 123 -10.41 -10.53 -0.61
N GLY A 124 -9.26 -9.88 -0.34
CA GLY A 124 -9.15 -8.85 0.70
C GLY A 124 -10.04 -7.63 0.43
N LEU A 125 -10.05 -7.14 -0.82
CA LEU A 125 -10.90 -6.02 -1.23
C LEU A 125 -12.38 -6.38 -1.17
N ASP A 126 -12.77 -7.59 -1.57
CA ASP A 126 -14.18 -8.01 -1.55
C ASP A 126 -14.72 -8.06 -0.11
N ARG A 127 -13.94 -8.61 0.82
CA ARG A 127 -14.29 -8.62 2.25
C ARG A 127 -14.42 -7.20 2.81
N LEU A 128 -13.44 -6.34 2.52
CA LEU A 128 -13.45 -4.97 3.02
C LEU A 128 -14.61 -4.17 2.43
N TYR A 129 -14.87 -4.32 1.13
CA TYR A 129 -16.01 -3.70 0.44
C TYR A 129 -17.33 -4.11 1.09
N ARG A 130 -17.56 -5.41 1.31
CA ARG A 130 -18.78 -5.91 1.98
C ARG A 130 -18.96 -5.36 3.39
N MET A 131 -17.87 -5.04 4.10
CA MET A 131 -17.96 -4.45 5.44
C MET A 131 -18.38 -2.98 5.43
N VAL A 132 -18.00 -2.22 4.39
CA VAL A 132 -18.27 -0.77 4.31
C VAL A 132 -19.56 -0.44 3.55
N SER A 133 -20.07 -1.39 2.78
CA SER A 133 -21.29 -1.24 1.97
C SER A 133 -22.57 -1.74 2.67
N GLN A 134 -22.47 -2.16 3.94
CA GLN A 134 -23.61 -2.48 4.82
C GLN A 134 -24.05 -1.26 5.61
#